data_AF-A0A1F7LC46-F1
#
_entry.id   AF-A0A1F7LC46-F1
#
_cell.length_a   1.000
_cell.length_b   1.000
_cell.length_c   1.000
_cell.angle_alpha   90.00
_cell.angle_beta   90.00
_cell.angle_gamma   90.00
#
_symmetry.space_group_name_H-M   'P 1'
#
loop_
_entity.id
_entity.type
_entity.pdbx_description
1 polymer ?
#
loop_
_entity_poly.entity_id
_entity_poly.type
_entity_poly.pdbx_seq_one_letter_code
_entity_poly.pdbx_strand_id
1 'polypeptide(L)'
;MRGGGAALGAGLLCASVWGSASAAEDIGALVAPYLTGLSRALLGEVVGTARADAPTPTGPPVPYGAVAVMLVPYSAAFEQELDRIKAGLRDSLRSYADGAVRAVAAREAYERALLAAGAGELVRGEVSDVAGRFRFSGVPAGDWLLLAWRNVEHPVRGRRLQKREAGRFTDNPERVGSTAVMYWRMRLHVPASEVVAVTLSDRNGWMTGVREELRLPGSPGDAAKRRQGTTR
;
A
#
# COMPACT_ATOMS: atom_id res chain seq x y z
N MET A 1 9.26 37.99 67.69
CA MET A 1 8.79 36.64 68.09
C MET A 1 7.62 36.27 67.20
N ARG A 2 7.71 35.10 66.53
CA ARG A 2 6.62 34.33 65.86
C ARG A 2 5.90 35.07 64.71
N GLY A 3 5.86 34.62 63.47
CA GLY A 3 5.88 33.27 62.92
C GLY A 3 4.65 33.09 62.04
N GLY A 4 4.76 32.39 60.92
CA GLY A 4 3.59 31.94 60.14
C GLY A 4 3.65 32.27 58.67
N GLY A 5 4.10 31.29 57.87
CA GLY A 5 3.98 31.33 56.42
C GLY A 5 2.56 31.03 55.95
N ALA A 6 2.28 31.37 54.70
CA ALA A 6 1.28 30.73 53.87
C ALA A 6 1.68 30.96 52.41
N ALA A 7 2.33 29.94 51.83
CA ALA A 7 2.53 29.84 50.40
C ALA A 7 1.18 29.57 49.73
N LEU A 8 0.76 30.45 48.82
CA LEU A 8 -0.33 30.19 47.88
C LEU A 8 0.28 29.92 46.52
N GLY A 9 0.29 28.63 46.16
CA GLY A 9 0.71 28.14 44.86
C GLY A 9 -0.24 28.62 43.77
N ALA A 10 0.27 29.38 42.82
CA ALA A 10 -0.36 29.61 41.54
C ALA A 10 0.03 28.45 40.62
N GLY A 11 -0.92 27.55 40.37
CA GLY A 11 -0.77 26.46 39.41
C GLY A 11 -0.67 27.02 37.99
N LEU A 12 0.53 26.97 37.42
CA LEU A 12 0.70 26.97 35.97
C LEU A 12 0.44 25.55 35.46
N LEU A 13 -0.74 25.33 34.89
CA LEU A 13 -1.00 24.23 33.97
C LEU A 13 -0.22 24.51 32.68
N CYS A 14 1.07 24.19 32.68
CA CYS A 14 1.79 23.96 31.45
C CYS A 14 1.23 22.67 30.83
N ALA A 15 0.32 22.83 29.88
CA ALA A 15 -0.11 21.74 29.01
C ALA A 15 1.13 21.23 28.27
N SER A 16 1.68 20.11 28.74
CA SER A 16 2.79 19.43 28.12
C SER A 16 2.34 18.88 26.77
N VAL A 17 2.90 19.49 25.73
CA VAL A 17 3.16 18.96 24.39
C VAL A 17 3.16 17.43 24.34
N TRP A 18 2.23 16.84 23.58
CA TRP A 18 2.40 15.55 22.91
C TRP A 18 1.82 15.63 21.49
N GLY A 19 2.36 16.58 20.71
CA GLY A 19 2.47 16.39 19.28
C GLY A 19 3.93 16.05 19.02
N SER A 20 4.26 14.77 18.89
CA SER A 20 5.53 14.38 18.30
C SER A 20 5.57 14.96 16.90
N ALA A 21 6.20 16.12 16.74
CA ALA A 21 6.72 16.53 15.45
C ALA A 21 7.75 15.46 15.09
N SER A 22 7.37 14.45 14.30
CA SER A 22 8.38 13.73 13.55
C SER A 22 9.07 14.82 12.74
N ALA A 23 10.36 15.05 12.98
CA ALA A 23 11.15 15.83 12.06
C ALA A 23 10.84 15.26 10.67
N ALA A 24 10.26 16.08 9.80
CA ALA A 24 9.99 15.66 8.44
C ALA A 24 11.34 15.18 7.90
N GLU A 25 11.43 13.89 7.59
CA GLU A 25 12.67 13.31 7.09
C GLU A 25 13.10 14.09 5.85
N ASP A 26 14.33 14.58 5.85
CA ASP A 26 14.87 15.31 4.71
C ASP A 26 15.06 14.31 3.55
N ILE A 27 14.08 14.29 2.65
CA ILE A 27 14.07 13.40 1.50
C ILE A 27 15.29 13.63 0.61
N GLY A 28 15.77 14.87 0.50
CA GLY A 28 16.98 15.18 -0.28
C GLY A 28 18.21 14.51 0.31
N ALA A 29 18.40 14.62 1.63
CA ALA A 29 19.48 13.94 2.32
C ALA A 29 19.34 12.40 2.26
N LEU A 30 18.11 11.89 2.34
CA LEU A 30 17.82 10.45 2.24
C LEU A 30 18.21 9.88 0.88
N VAL A 31 17.90 10.57 -0.22
CA VAL A 31 18.10 10.03 -1.58
C VAL A 31 19.51 10.25 -2.12
N ALA A 32 20.27 11.21 -1.56
CA ALA A 32 21.61 11.56 -2.03
C ALA A 32 22.59 10.35 -2.14
N PRO A 33 22.62 9.39 -1.19
CA PRO A 33 23.46 8.19 -1.32
C PRO A 33 23.07 7.31 -2.52
N TYR A 34 21.78 7.16 -2.81
CA TYR A 34 21.30 6.35 -3.94
C TYR A 34 21.65 7.00 -5.28
N LEU A 35 21.49 8.32 -5.40
CA LEU A 35 21.88 9.08 -6.60
C LEU A 35 23.41 9.03 -6.81
N THR A 36 24.17 9.08 -5.72
CA THR A 36 25.63 8.87 -5.77
C THR A 36 25.97 7.45 -6.23
N GLY A 37 25.28 6.43 -5.70
CA GLY A 37 25.44 5.04 -6.13
C GLY A 37 25.12 4.85 -7.62
N LEU A 38 24.05 5.49 -8.09
CA LEU A 38 23.64 5.46 -9.50
C LEU A 38 24.72 6.06 -10.41
N SER A 39 25.20 7.27 -10.09
CA SER A 39 26.25 7.95 -10.88
C SER A 39 27.60 7.22 -10.88
N ARG A 40 27.89 6.43 -9.84
CA ARG A 40 29.10 5.61 -9.72
C ARG A 40 28.94 4.18 -10.22
N ALA A 41 27.78 3.84 -10.79
CA ALA A 41 27.45 2.49 -11.23
C ALA A 41 27.61 1.42 -10.11
N LEU A 42 27.35 1.80 -8.85
CA LEU A 42 27.27 0.89 -7.72
C LEU A 42 25.88 0.25 -7.69
N LEU A 43 25.66 -0.67 -8.62
CA LEU A 43 24.34 -1.23 -8.91
C LEU A 43 24.29 -2.70 -8.55
N GLY A 44 23.22 -3.11 -7.89
CA GLY A 44 22.83 -4.50 -7.71
C GLY A 44 21.55 -4.83 -8.48
N GLU A 45 20.97 -5.96 -8.12
CA GLU A 45 19.76 -6.48 -8.72
C GLU A 45 18.82 -7.04 -7.66
N VAL A 46 17.51 -6.91 -7.89
CA VAL A 46 16.49 -7.60 -7.11
C VAL A 46 15.73 -8.55 -8.02
N VAL A 47 15.77 -9.84 -7.73
CA VAL A 47 14.97 -10.86 -8.41
C VAL A 47 13.96 -11.39 -7.42
N GLY A 48 12.71 -11.54 -7.83
CA GLY A 48 11.73 -12.14 -6.95
C GLY A 48 10.71 -13.03 -7.62
N THR A 49 10.04 -13.79 -6.77
CA THR A 49 8.95 -14.69 -7.12
C THR A 49 7.74 -14.41 -6.25
N ALA A 50 6.55 -14.46 -6.83
CA ALA A 50 5.28 -14.34 -6.14
C ALA A 50 4.52 -15.65 -6.32
N ARG A 51 4.07 -16.25 -5.20
CA ARG A 51 3.42 -17.57 -5.21
C ARG A 51 2.42 -17.72 -4.08
N ALA A 52 1.33 -18.43 -4.34
CA ALA A 52 0.48 -18.96 -3.31
C ALA A 52 1.22 -20.04 -2.52
N ASP A 53 0.79 -20.22 -1.28
CA ASP A 53 1.11 -21.46 -0.59
C ASP A 53 0.46 -22.65 -1.30
N ALA A 54 1.17 -23.77 -1.33
CA ALA A 54 0.62 -25.00 -1.88
C ALA A 54 -0.61 -25.44 -1.04
N PRO A 55 -1.70 -25.89 -1.67
CA PRO A 55 -2.89 -26.39 -0.96
C PRO A 55 -2.60 -27.58 -0.05
N THR A 56 -1.51 -28.30 -0.33
CA THR A 56 -1.00 -29.42 0.46
C THR A 56 0.50 -29.23 0.72
N PRO A 57 1.06 -29.78 1.81
CA PRO A 57 2.49 -29.65 2.13
C PRO A 57 3.45 -30.14 1.05
N THR A 58 2.98 -31.02 0.16
CA THR A 58 3.77 -31.62 -0.94
C THR A 58 3.36 -31.12 -2.32
N GLY A 59 2.37 -30.23 -2.41
CA GLY A 59 1.92 -29.66 -3.68
C GLY A 59 2.94 -28.68 -4.27
N PRO A 60 2.99 -28.53 -5.60
CA PRO A 60 3.81 -27.49 -6.21
C PRO A 60 3.27 -26.10 -5.82
N PRO A 61 4.14 -25.11 -5.56
CA PRO A 61 3.70 -23.73 -5.34
C PRO A 61 3.00 -23.19 -6.58
N VAL A 62 1.90 -22.44 -6.39
CA VAL A 62 1.13 -21.85 -7.49
C VAL A 62 1.62 -20.41 -7.71
N PRO A 63 2.16 -20.05 -8.89
CA PRO A 63 2.66 -18.70 -9.10
C PRO A 63 1.53 -17.66 -9.13
N TYR A 64 1.83 -16.46 -8.64
CA TYR A 64 0.98 -15.29 -8.79
C TYR A 64 1.50 -14.41 -9.92
N GLY A 65 0.83 -14.47 -11.07
CA GLY A 65 0.98 -13.46 -12.11
C GLY A 65 0.25 -12.16 -11.79
N ALA A 66 0.62 -11.09 -12.49
CA ALA A 66 0.01 -9.77 -12.38
C ALA A 66 0.06 -9.16 -10.95
N VAL A 67 1.10 -9.48 -10.18
CA VAL A 67 1.39 -8.78 -8.93
C VAL A 67 2.13 -7.50 -9.28
N ALA A 68 1.56 -6.35 -8.91
CA ALA A 68 2.26 -5.08 -9.03
C ALA A 68 3.30 -5.00 -7.92
N VAL A 69 4.56 -4.73 -8.29
CA VAL A 69 5.70 -4.63 -7.37
C VAL A 69 6.32 -3.26 -7.57
N MET A 70 6.67 -2.60 -6.47
CA MET A 70 7.31 -1.31 -6.46
C MET A 70 8.49 -1.34 -5.50
N LEU A 71 9.60 -0.76 -5.94
CA LEU A 71 10.81 -0.59 -5.15
C LEU A 71 11.06 0.91 -4.99
N VAL A 72 11.20 1.36 -3.74
CA VAL A 72 11.47 2.76 -3.39
C VAL A 72 12.61 2.84 -2.36
N PRO A 73 13.38 3.95 -2.31
CA PRO A 73 14.38 4.15 -1.28
C PRO A 73 13.78 3.95 0.11
N TYR A 74 14.52 3.31 1.01
CA TYR A 74 14.06 3.10 2.38
C TYR A 74 13.93 4.45 3.12
N SER A 75 12.77 4.68 3.72
CA SER A 75 12.47 5.79 4.62
C SER A 75 11.87 5.24 5.90
N ALA A 76 12.49 5.57 7.04
CA ALA A 76 11.98 5.13 8.34
C ALA A 76 10.63 5.79 8.66
N ALA A 77 10.45 7.05 8.26
CA ALA A 77 9.20 7.77 8.45
C ALA A 77 8.05 7.14 7.64
N PHE A 78 8.32 6.76 6.39
CA PHE A 78 7.34 6.09 5.53
C PHE A 78 7.00 4.69 6.05
N GLU A 79 7.99 3.88 6.44
CA GLU A 79 7.74 2.57 7.03
C GLU A 79 6.88 2.67 8.31
N GLN A 80 7.17 3.66 9.16
CA GLN A 80 6.41 3.92 10.37
C GLN A 80 4.96 4.38 10.08
N GLU A 81 4.73 5.17 9.02
CA GLU A 81 3.38 5.51 8.55
C GLU A 81 2.60 4.25 8.18
N LEU A 82 3.21 3.36 7.42
CA LEU A 82 2.59 2.08 7.07
C LEU A 82 2.27 1.27 8.33
N ASP A 83 3.20 1.15 9.28
CA ASP A 83 2.94 0.46 10.56
C ASP A 83 1.78 1.07 11.34
N ARG A 84 1.67 2.41 11.39
CA ARG A 84 0.55 3.11 12.03
C ARG A 84 -0.78 2.83 11.33
N ILE A 85 -0.79 2.76 10.00
CA ILE A 85 -1.98 2.34 9.24
C ILE A 85 -2.39 0.91 9.62
N LYS A 86 -1.43 -0.03 9.62
CA LYS A 86 -1.69 -1.44 9.95
C LYS A 86 -2.20 -1.62 11.38
N ALA A 87 -1.60 -0.93 12.35
CA ALA A 87 -2.00 -0.99 13.74
C ALA A 87 -3.47 -0.58 13.95
N GLY A 88 -3.92 0.47 13.26
CA GLY A 88 -5.29 0.97 13.39
C GLY A 88 -6.36 0.21 12.61
N LEU A 89 -6.00 -0.82 11.83
CA LEU A 89 -6.97 -1.56 11.00
C LEU A 89 -8.04 -2.27 11.83
N ARG A 90 -7.71 -2.69 13.06
CA ARG A 90 -8.61 -3.46 13.92
C ARG A 90 -9.45 -2.60 14.86
N ASP A 91 -9.25 -1.28 14.85
CA ASP A 91 -9.93 -0.38 15.77
C ASP A 91 -11.43 -0.24 15.43
N SER A 92 -11.79 -0.35 14.15
CA SER A 92 -13.19 -0.31 13.70
C SER A 92 -13.36 -0.93 12.32
N LEU A 93 -14.60 -1.32 11.97
CA LEU A 93 -14.94 -1.78 10.62
C LEU A 93 -14.64 -0.73 9.54
N ARG A 94 -14.84 0.56 9.87
CA ARG A 94 -14.50 1.66 8.98
C ARG A 94 -12.98 1.76 8.78
N SER A 95 -12.20 1.68 9.86
CA SER A 95 -10.73 1.68 9.78
C SER A 95 -10.20 0.52 8.95
N TYR A 96 -10.84 -0.64 9.03
CA TYR A 96 -10.53 -1.80 8.19
C TYR A 96 -10.83 -1.53 6.71
N ALA A 97 -12.01 -0.98 6.40
CA ALA A 97 -12.42 -0.65 5.03
C ALA A 97 -11.53 0.44 4.40
N ASP A 98 -11.19 1.48 5.16
CA ASP A 98 -10.40 2.62 4.67
C ASP A 98 -8.89 2.32 4.65
N GLY A 99 -8.44 1.22 5.27
CA GLY A 99 -7.03 0.87 5.44
C GLY A 99 -6.25 0.78 4.13
N ALA A 100 -6.82 0.14 3.11
CA ALA A 100 -6.22 0.05 1.78
C ALA A 100 -6.07 1.42 1.12
N VAL A 101 -7.08 2.28 1.24
CA VAL A 101 -7.06 3.65 0.70
C VAL A 101 -5.95 4.46 1.38
N ARG A 102 -5.82 4.35 2.71
CA ARG A 102 -4.76 5.02 3.46
C ARG A 102 -3.36 4.54 3.08
N ALA A 103 -3.17 3.23 2.88
CA ALA A 103 -1.90 2.68 2.44
C ALA A 103 -1.50 3.18 1.04
N VAL A 104 -2.45 3.23 0.11
CA VAL A 104 -2.25 3.79 -1.24
C VAL A 104 -1.92 5.29 -1.16
N ALA A 105 -2.66 6.06 -0.37
CA ALA A 105 -2.41 7.49 -0.21
C ALA A 105 -1.04 7.78 0.41
N ALA A 106 -0.61 6.98 1.40
CA ALA A 106 0.73 7.09 2.00
C ALA A 106 1.83 6.80 0.97
N ARG A 107 1.65 5.76 0.16
CA ARG A 107 2.58 5.42 -0.95
C ARG A 107 2.68 6.57 -1.96
N GLU A 108 1.55 7.08 -2.44
CA GLU A 108 1.50 8.18 -3.40
C GLU A 108 2.06 9.50 -2.84
N ALA A 109 1.91 9.74 -1.54
CA ALA A 109 2.54 10.87 -0.87
C ALA A 109 4.07 10.72 -0.86
N TYR A 110 4.59 9.53 -0.57
CA TYR A 110 6.03 9.27 -0.59
C TYR A 110 6.62 9.34 -2.00
N GLU A 111 5.95 8.76 -3.00
CA GLU A 111 6.34 8.87 -4.41
C GLU A 111 6.43 10.33 -4.85
N ARG A 112 5.43 11.16 -4.51
CA ARG A 112 5.46 12.60 -4.81
C ARG A 112 6.60 13.32 -4.10
N ALA A 113 6.93 12.95 -2.87
CA ALA A 113 8.05 13.53 -2.14
C ALA A 113 9.39 13.19 -2.80
N LEU A 114 9.58 11.93 -3.24
CA LEU A 114 10.76 11.51 -4.01
C LEU A 114 10.87 12.26 -5.33
N LEU A 115 9.77 12.41 -6.07
CA LEU A 115 9.73 13.19 -7.31
C LEU A 115 10.11 14.66 -7.08
N ALA A 116 9.56 15.28 -6.03
CA ALA A 116 9.87 16.67 -5.67
C ALA A 116 11.35 16.86 -5.28
N ALA A 117 12.00 15.82 -4.73
CA ALA A 117 13.42 15.80 -4.41
C ALA A 117 14.32 15.46 -5.63
N GLY A 118 13.76 15.31 -6.83
CA GLY A 118 14.51 14.94 -8.04
C GLY A 118 14.89 13.46 -8.12
N ALA A 119 14.34 12.61 -7.25
CA ALA A 119 14.66 11.19 -7.14
C ALA A 119 13.64 10.28 -7.85
N GLY A 120 12.96 10.78 -8.88
CA GLY A 120 11.93 10.02 -9.61
C GLY A 120 12.43 8.72 -10.23
N GLU A 121 13.68 8.69 -10.69
CA GLU A 121 14.33 7.49 -11.25
C GLU A 121 14.59 6.37 -10.21
N LEU A 122 14.48 6.71 -8.91
CA LEU A 122 14.56 5.73 -7.83
C LEU A 122 13.21 5.07 -7.55
N VAL A 123 12.09 5.59 -8.08
CA VAL A 123 10.78 4.93 -7.96
C VAL A 123 10.66 3.91 -9.09
N ARG A 124 10.76 2.62 -8.78
CA ARG A 124 10.78 1.54 -9.78
C ARG A 124 9.54 0.68 -9.64
N GLY A 125 8.82 0.46 -10.74
CA GLY A 125 7.63 -0.39 -10.80
C GLY A 125 7.82 -1.54 -11.76
N GLU A 126 7.36 -2.74 -11.37
CA GLU A 126 7.36 -3.95 -12.16
C GLU A 126 6.05 -4.72 -11.95
N VAL A 127 5.75 -5.66 -12.84
CA VAL A 127 4.62 -6.56 -12.71
C VAL A 127 5.10 -8.00 -12.88
N SER A 128 4.69 -8.91 -11.99
CA SER A 128 5.09 -10.31 -12.08
C SER A 128 4.54 -10.99 -13.35
N ASP A 129 5.39 -11.79 -13.99
CA ASP A 129 5.02 -12.59 -15.16
C ASP A 129 4.05 -13.74 -14.79
N VAL A 130 3.60 -14.51 -15.79
CA VAL A 130 2.71 -15.67 -15.57
C VAL A 130 3.32 -16.77 -14.68
N ALA A 131 4.65 -16.80 -14.56
CA ALA A 131 5.38 -17.68 -13.66
C ALA A 131 5.63 -17.04 -12.28
N GLY A 132 5.05 -15.85 -12.04
CA GLY A 132 5.16 -15.09 -10.81
C GLY A 132 6.51 -14.41 -10.61
N ARG A 133 7.35 -14.31 -11.64
CA ARG A 133 8.69 -13.73 -11.53
C ARG A 133 8.69 -12.24 -11.84
N PHE A 134 9.52 -11.49 -11.12
CA PHE A 134 9.79 -10.08 -11.38
C PHE A 134 11.28 -9.78 -11.17
N ARG A 135 11.78 -8.71 -11.79
CA ARG A 135 13.19 -8.34 -11.74
C ARG A 135 13.37 -6.83 -11.81
N PHE A 136 14.17 -6.29 -10.90
CA PHE A 136 14.68 -4.93 -10.97
C PHE A 136 16.19 -4.98 -11.21
N SER A 137 16.63 -4.55 -12.39
CA SER A 137 18.06 -4.39 -12.70
C SER A 137 18.53 -2.97 -12.44
N GLY A 138 19.85 -2.81 -12.24
CA GLY A 138 20.46 -1.49 -12.11
C GLY A 138 19.98 -0.73 -10.87
N VAL A 139 19.77 -1.44 -9.75
CA VAL A 139 19.28 -0.86 -8.50
C VAL A 139 20.47 -0.32 -7.71
N PRO A 140 20.54 0.99 -7.39
CA PRO A 140 21.62 1.53 -6.57
C PRO A 140 21.78 0.79 -5.25
N ALA A 141 23.03 0.55 -4.85
CA ALA A 141 23.31 -0.08 -3.58
C ALA A 141 22.75 0.75 -2.40
N GLY A 142 22.16 0.08 -1.41
CA GLY A 142 21.51 0.72 -0.27
C GLY A 142 20.30 -0.04 0.25
N ASP A 143 19.56 0.61 1.14
CA ASP A 143 18.36 0.03 1.73
C ASP A 143 17.11 0.40 0.90
N TRP A 144 16.28 -0.58 0.62
CA TRP A 144 15.09 -0.39 -0.20
C TRP A 144 13.86 -0.91 0.53
N LEU A 145 12.72 -0.29 0.24
CA LEU A 145 11.42 -0.81 0.63
C LEU A 145 10.75 -1.38 -0.62
N LEU A 146 10.50 -2.69 -0.60
CA LEU A 146 9.68 -3.37 -1.59
C LEU A 146 8.23 -3.38 -1.11
N LEU A 147 7.35 -2.84 -1.94
CA LEU A 147 5.91 -2.89 -1.80
C LEU A 147 5.35 -3.74 -2.93
N ALA A 148 4.39 -4.60 -2.64
CA ALA A 148 3.68 -5.30 -3.71
C ALA A 148 2.21 -5.43 -3.36
N TRP A 149 1.37 -5.50 -4.38
CA TRP A 149 -0.06 -5.71 -4.19
C TRP A 149 -0.67 -6.50 -5.34
N ARG A 150 -1.69 -7.30 -5.00
CA ARG A 150 -2.52 -7.99 -5.99
C ARG A 150 -3.97 -8.03 -5.53
N ASN A 151 -4.86 -8.01 -6.51
CA ASN A 151 -6.26 -8.31 -6.26
C ASN A 151 -6.39 -9.81 -5.92
N VAL A 152 -7.11 -10.08 -4.84
CA VAL A 152 -7.56 -11.41 -4.45
C VAL A 152 -9.03 -11.48 -4.81
N GLU A 153 -9.35 -12.29 -5.82
CA GLU A 153 -10.73 -12.53 -6.19
C GLU A 153 -11.43 -13.31 -5.07
N HIS A 154 -12.20 -12.59 -4.27
CA HIS A 154 -13.32 -13.19 -3.56
C HIS A 154 -14.57 -12.83 -4.35
N PRO A 155 -15.24 -13.79 -5.03
CA PRO A 155 -16.54 -13.55 -5.60
C PRO A 155 -17.53 -13.32 -4.45
N VAL A 156 -17.62 -12.08 -3.97
CA VAL A 156 -18.67 -11.67 -3.05
C VAL A 156 -19.91 -11.55 -3.92
N ARG A 157 -20.85 -12.51 -3.77
CA ARG A 157 -22.19 -12.37 -4.35
C ARG A 157 -22.78 -11.07 -3.81
N GLY A 158 -22.78 -10.02 -4.62
CA GLY A 158 -23.45 -8.77 -4.28
C GLY A 158 -24.89 -9.08 -3.85
N ARG A 159 -25.31 -8.56 -2.69
CA ARG A 159 -26.71 -8.64 -2.28
C ARG A 159 -27.51 -7.90 -3.35
N ARG A 160 -28.26 -8.64 -4.19
CA ARG A 160 -29.26 -8.02 -5.08
C ARG A 160 -30.23 -7.24 -4.20
N LEU A 161 -30.15 -5.91 -4.25
CA LEU A 161 -31.17 -5.06 -3.65
C LEU A 161 -32.51 -5.38 -4.32
N GLN A 162 -33.56 -5.58 -3.52
CA GLN A 162 -34.88 -5.84 -4.08
C GLN A 162 -35.38 -4.58 -4.79
N LYS A 163 -36.11 -4.73 -5.89
CA LYS A 163 -36.64 -3.64 -6.73
C LYS A 163 -37.44 -2.57 -5.94
N ARG A 164 -38.00 -2.94 -4.78
CA ARG A 164 -38.70 -2.04 -3.86
C ARG A 164 -37.76 -1.14 -3.02
N GLU A 165 -36.54 -1.58 -2.75
CA GLU A 165 -35.53 -0.80 -2.01
C GLU A 165 -34.79 0.19 -2.94
N ALA A 166 -34.59 -0.18 -4.21
CA ALA A 166 -33.93 0.66 -5.21
C ALA A 166 -34.75 1.90 -5.64
N GLY A 167 -36.07 1.89 -5.47
CA GLY A 167 -36.95 2.99 -5.89
C GLY A 167 -36.90 4.25 -5.02
N ARG A 168 -36.12 4.26 -3.92
CA ARG A 168 -36.03 5.41 -2.99
C ARG A 168 -34.76 6.27 -3.14
N PHE A 169 -33.83 5.88 -4.01
CA PHE A 169 -32.56 6.58 -4.18
C PHE A 169 -32.27 6.79 -5.67
N THR A 170 -32.37 8.04 -6.13
CA THR A 170 -32.13 8.42 -7.54
C THR A 170 -30.64 8.49 -7.89
N ASP A 171 -29.76 8.64 -6.88
CA ASP A 171 -28.31 8.71 -7.01
C ASP A 171 -27.62 7.73 -6.04
N ASN A 172 -27.75 6.42 -6.27
CA ASN A 172 -26.96 5.45 -5.52
C ASN A 172 -25.96 4.79 -6.47
N PRO A 173 -24.63 5.05 -6.33
CA PRO A 173 -23.66 4.22 -7.01
C PRO A 173 -23.87 2.78 -6.53
N GLU A 174 -24.29 1.90 -7.45
CA GLU A 174 -24.43 0.48 -7.12
C GLU A 174 -23.08 -0.01 -6.60
N ARG A 175 -23.03 -0.50 -5.36
CA ARG A 175 -21.85 -1.19 -4.83
C ARG A 175 -21.78 -2.56 -5.52
N VAL A 176 -21.09 -2.63 -6.67
CA VAL A 176 -21.10 -3.80 -7.57
C VAL A 176 -20.19 -4.94 -7.07
N GLY A 177 -19.24 -4.68 -6.17
CA GLY A 177 -18.43 -5.72 -5.56
C GLY A 177 -17.36 -5.16 -4.63
N SER A 178 -16.88 -6.01 -3.73
CA SER A 178 -15.70 -5.77 -2.90
C SER A 178 -14.60 -6.71 -3.36
N THR A 179 -13.50 -6.18 -3.89
CA THR A 179 -12.30 -6.97 -4.19
C THR A 179 -11.34 -6.86 -3.03
N ALA A 180 -10.92 -7.98 -2.45
CA ALA A 180 -9.84 -7.95 -1.46
C ALA A 180 -8.51 -7.71 -2.18
N VAL A 181 -7.59 -7.02 -1.55
CA VAL A 181 -6.24 -6.77 -2.06
C VAL A 181 -5.24 -7.25 -1.01
N MET A 182 -4.35 -8.15 -1.41
CA MET A 182 -3.22 -8.57 -0.59
C MET A 182 -2.06 -7.61 -0.84
N TYR A 183 -1.46 -7.11 0.23
CA TYR A 183 -0.30 -6.22 0.20
C TYR A 183 0.89 -6.91 0.86
N TRP A 184 2.07 -6.76 0.26
CA TRP A 184 3.37 -7.11 0.84
C TRP A 184 4.18 -5.85 1.11
N ARG A 185 4.99 -5.92 2.15
CA ARG A 185 5.98 -4.90 2.51
C ARG A 185 7.24 -5.61 3.02
N MET A 186 8.38 -5.33 2.41
CA MET A 186 9.67 -5.91 2.81
C MET A 186 10.77 -4.87 2.72
N ARG A 187 11.56 -4.71 3.78
CA ARG A 187 12.84 -3.99 3.70
C ARG A 187 13.90 -4.92 3.11
N LEU A 188 14.68 -4.41 2.18
CA LEU A 188 15.76 -5.11 1.49
C LEU A 188 17.04 -4.30 1.63
N HIS A 189 18.19 -4.97 1.73
CA HIS A 189 19.49 -4.34 1.51
C HIS A 189 20.02 -4.83 0.17
N VAL A 190 20.26 -3.92 -0.76
CA VAL A 190 20.82 -4.23 -2.08
C VAL A 190 22.31 -3.88 -2.06
N PRO A 191 23.21 -4.87 -2.02
CA PRO A 191 24.63 -4.64 -2.18
C PRO A 191 24.98 -4.36 -3.65
N ALA A 192 26.11 -3.69 -3.88
CA ALA A 192 26.62 -3.45 -5.23
C ALA A 192 27.08 -4.78 -5.86
N SER A 193 26.74 -4.98 -7.15
CA SER A 193 27.13 -6.13 -7.96
C SER A 193 26.61 -7.49 -7.49
N GLU A 194 25.62 -7.53 -6.59
CA GLU A 194 24.98 -8.79 -6.20
C GLU A 194 23.48 -8.79 -6.50
N VAL A 195 22.92 -10.01 -6.45
CA VAL A 195 21.49 -10.28 -6.67
C VAL A 195 20.83 -10.57 -5.33
N VAL A 196 19.82 -9.79 -4.99
CA VAL A 196 18.95 -10.04 -3.84
C VAL A 196 17.74 -10.83 -4.30
N ALA A 197 17.55 -12.01 -3.72
CA ALA A 197 16.39 -12.87 -3.99
C ALA A 197 15.25 -12.58 -3.01
N VAL A 198 14.03 -12.39 -3.52
CA VAL A 198 12.83 -12.11 -2.72
C VAL A 198 11.71 -13.11 -3.06
N THR A 199 10.95 -13.52 -2.06
CA THR A 199 9.74 -14.34 -2.26
C THR A 199 8.55 -13.63 -1.64
N LEU A 200 7.49 -13.42 -2.42
CA LEU A 200 6.18 -12.97 -1.97
C LEU A 200 5.26 -14.18 -1.86
N SER A 201 4.72 -14.44 -0.68
CA SER A 201 3.75 -15.50 -0.46
C SER A 201 2.66 -15.10 0.52
N ASP A 202 1.61 -15.92 0.63
CA ASP A 202 0.50 -15.62 1.53
C ASP A 202 0.95 -15.52 3.00
N ARG A 203 2.03 -16.23 3.37
CA ARG A 203 2.59 -16.22 4.74
C ARG A 203 3.27 -14.92 5.14
N ASN A 204 3.85 -14.22 4.17
CA ASN A 204 4.54 -12.96 4.42
C ASN A 204 3.77 -11.74 3.91
N GLY A 205 2.48 -11.92 3.61
CA GLY A 205 1.55 -10.82 3.40
C GLY A 205 1.56 -9.86 4.58
N TRP A 206 1.69 -8.57 4.29
CA TRP A 206 1.71 -7.52 5.29
C TRP A 206 0.30 -7.15 5.75
N MET A 207 -0.64 -6.96 4.82
CA MET A 207 -2.05 -6.74 5.14
C MET A 207 -2.96 -7.19 3.99
N THR A 208 -4.22 -7.47 4.34
CA THR A 208 -5.31 -7.60 3.37
C THR A 208 -6.29 -6.46 3.61
N GLY A 209 -6.60 -5.71 2.56
CA GLY A 209 -7.61 -4.65 2.60
C GLY A 209 -8.72 -4.89 1.60
N VAL A 210 -9.81 -4.14 1.72
CA VAL A 210 -10.93 -4.19 0.76
C VAL A 210 -10.85 -2.97 -0.15
N ARG A 211 -10.93 -3.19 -1.46
CA ARG A 211 -11.14 -2.13 -2.45
C ARG A 211 -12.58 -2.23 -2.96
N GLU A 212 -13.39 -1.23 -2.65
CA GLU A 212 -14.73 -1.11 -3.23
C GLU A 212 -14.60 -0.70 -4.71
N GLU A 213 -15.18 -1.49 -5.61
CA GLU A 213 -15.31 -1.07 -7.02
C GLU A 213 -16.53 -0.16 -7.12
N LEU A 214 -16.30 1.15 -7.13
CA LEU A 214 -17.31 2.13 -7.51
C LEU A 214 -17.40 2.14 -9.04
N ARG A 215 -18.45 1.53 -9.62
CA ARG A 215 -18.82 1.82 -11.00
C ARG A 215 -19.72 3.04 -11.02
N LEU A 216 -19.40 3.98 -11.91
CA LEU A 216 -20.35 5.02 -12.30
C LEU A 216 -21.61 4.33 -12.85
N PRO A 217 -22.83 4.83 -12.55
CA PRO A 217 -24.04 4.26 -13.12
C PRO A 217 -23.89 4.23 -14.64
N GLY A 218 -24.14 3.05 -15.23
CA GLY A 218 -24.06 2.87 -16.68
C GLY A 218 -24.84 3.97 -17.37
N SER A 219 -24.21 4.65 -18.34
CA SER A 219 -24.92 5.65 -19.12
C SER A 219 -26.20 5.03 -19.71
N PRO A 220 -27.32 5.77 -19.78
CA PRO A 220 -28.64 5.24 -20.18
C PRO A 220 -28.70 4.53 -21.56
N GLY A 221 -27.60 4.52 -22.33
CA GLY A 221 -27.49 3.87 -23.63
C GLY A 221 -27.24 2.34 -23.60
N ASP A 222 -26.72 1.77 -22.51
CA ASP A 222 -26.36 0.34 -22.49
C ASP A 222 -27.54 -0.61 -22.24
N ALA A 223 -28.60 -0.11 -21.58
CA ALA A 223 -29.83 -0.88 -21.38
C ALA A 223 -30.63 -1.06 -22.69
N ALA A 224 -30.47 -0.15 -23.66
CA ALA A 224 -31.20 -0.18 -24.93
C ALA A 224 -30.64 -1.25 -25.90
N LYS A 225 -29.32 -1.51 -25.89
CA LYS A 225 -28.70 -2.52 -26.76
C LYS A 225 -29.02 -3.96 -26.34
N ARG A 226 -29.29 -4.23 -25.06
CA ARG A 226 -29.63 -5.59 -24.58
C ARG A 226 -31.04 -6.06 -24.93
N ARG A 227 -31.96 -5.16 -25.32
CA ARG A 227 -33.33 -5.53 -25.72
C ARG A 227 -33.51 -5.76 -27.21
N GLN A 228 -32.54 -5.41 -28.04
CA GLN A 228 -32.62 -5.56 -29.50
C GLN A 228 -31.93 -6.81 -30.05
N GLY A 229 -31.26 -7.59 -29.20
CA GLY A 229 -30.51 -8.79 -29.60
C GLY A 229 -31.27 -10.12 -29.53
N THR A 230 -32.62 -10.11 -29.44
CA THR A 230 -33.42 -11.35 -29.38
C THR A 230 -34.56 -11.31 -30.39
N THR A 231 -34.21 -11.21 -31.66
CA THR A 231 -35.05 -11.72 -32.76
C THR A 231 -34.19 -11.98 -33.99
N ARG A 232 -33.80 -13.24 -34.16
CA ARG A 232 -33.88 -13.95 -35.44
C ARG A 232 -33.72 -15.45 -35.21
#